data_AF-A0A2N3AHC3-F1
#
_entry.id   AF-A0A2N3AHC3-F1
#
_cell.length_a   1.000
_cell.length_b   1.000
_cell.length_c   1.000
_cell.angle_alpha   90.00
_cell.angle_beta   90.00
_cell.angle_gamma   90.00
#
_symmetry.space_group_name_H-M   'P 1'
#
loop_
_entity.id
_entity.type
_entity.pdbx_description
1 polymer ?
#
loop_
_entity_poly.entity_id
_entity_poly.type
_entity_poly.pdbx_seq_one_letter_code
_entity_poly.pdbx_strand_id
1 'polypeptide(L)'
;MEQYLNDINVFPVADGDTGTNMVMTMTSIVQGVKECKESSFAEISSVIASSALSGARGNSGAILAQFFQGLAEATRGKLRLSTEAFAKAAAKAAEQAREAISHPQEGTIITVMKDWANHLIEHAPQTSDFAELFKKSLLKAKDSLAQTPDKLLILKKAGVVDAGAQGFVNILEGIVNFIEYGKIKSLKIISPSVHKIKDFNLSQDGVKINFQFCTECLIEGNNLSRETISQELSLLGDSIIVAGSENKAHVHIRLNLALK
;
A
#
# COMPACT_ATOMS: atom_id res chain seq x y z
N MET A 1 -0.07 7.28 14.98
CA MET A 1 0.19 6.32 13.88
C MET A 1 0.95 7.00 12.76
N GLU A 2 0.45 8.10 12.19
CA GLU A 2 1.15 8.91 11.17
C GLU A 2 2.61 9.22 11.53
N GLN A 3 2.85 9.93 12.64
CA GLN A 3 4.22 10.29 13.05
C GLN A 3 5.13 9.07 13.23
N TYR A 4 4.61 7.97 13.78
CA TYR A 4 5.39 6.75 13.93
C TYR A 4 5.82 6.17 12.58
N LEU A 5 4.95 6.18 11.58
CA LEU A 5 5.30 5.74 10.23
C LEU A 5 6.34 6.67 9.59
N ASN A 6 6.23 7.98 9.84
CA ASN A 6 7.23 8.97 9.40
C ASN A 6 8.58 8.71 10.08
N ASP A 7 8.59 8.41 11.38
CA ASP A 7 9.81 8.15 12.14
C ASP A 7 10.55 6.90 11.60
N ILE A 8 9.84 5.82 11.27
CA ILE A 8 10.47 4.58 10.75
C ILE A 8 10.71 4.60 9.23
N ASN A 9 10.40 5.69 8.54
CA ASN A 9 10.59 5.82 7.10
C ASN A 9 12.08 5.98 6.75
N VAL A 10 12.75 4.87 6.48
CA VAL A 10 14.19 4.82 6.13
C VAL A 10 14.47 4.25 4.74
N PHE A 11 13.43 3.79 4.01
CA PHE A 11 13.55 3.19 2.68
C PHE A 11 12.35 3.59 1.80
N PRO A 12 12.56 3.87 0.49
CA PRO A 12 13.85 3.95 -0.21
C PRO A 12 14.64 5.21 0.12
N VAL A 13 13.97 6.23 0.69
CA VAL A 13 14.55 7.50 1.13
C VAL A 13 14.05 7.76 2.54
N ALA A 14 14.94 8.28 3.39
CA ALA A 14 14.58 8.73 4.73
C ALA A 14 14.05 10.19 4.71
N ASP A 15 12.96 10.43 3.98
CA ASP A 15 12.30 11.74 3.86
C ASP A 15 11.20 11.97 4.90
N GLY A 16 10.86 10.94 5.69
CA GLY A 16 9.97 11.08 6.83
C GLY A 16 8.52 11.39 6.46
N ASP A 17 8.06 11.01 5.26
CA ASP A 17 6.72 11.36 4.77
C ASP A 17 5.75 10.18 4.58
N THR A 18 6.20 8.92 4.74
CA THR A 18 5.39 7.73 4.43
C THR A 18 4.05 7.73 5.16
N GLY A 19 4.03 8.10 6.44
CA GLY A 19 2.81 8.23 7.23
C GLY A 19 1.89 9.31 6.69
N THR A 20 2.42 10.50 6.42
CA THR A 20 1.69 11.64 5.83
C THR A 20 1.05 11.24 4.49
N ASN A 21 1.83 10.61 3.61
CA ASN A 21 1.40 10.14 2.30
C ASN A 21 0.24 9.13 2.41
N MET A 22 0.37 8.12 3.27
CA MET A 22 -0.70 7.14 3.48
C MET A 22 -1.96 7.76 4.11
N VAL A 23 -1.83 8.70 5.05
CA VAL A 23 -2.97 9.40 5.65
C VAL A 23 -3.71 10.23 4.60
N MET A 24 -2.99 10.96 3.74
CA MET A 24 -3.61 11.72 2.66
C MET A 24 -4.39 10.81 1.71
N THR A 25 -3.78 9.71 1.25
CA THR A 25 -4.45 8.74 0.37
C THR A 25 -5.68 8.11 1.02
N MET A 26 -5.59 7.69 2.29
CA MET A 26 -6.73 7.14 3.02
C MET A 26 -7.83 8.17 3.27
N THR A 27 -7.47 9.45 3.47
CA THR A 27 -8.44 10.53 3.63
C THR A 27 -9.25 10.74 2.35
N SER A 28 -8.60 10.70 1.18
CA SER A 28 -9.29 10.75 -0.11
C SER A 28 -10.25 9.58 -0.30
N ILE A 29 -9.85 8.36 0.07
CA ILE A 29 -10.72 7.17 0.04
C ILE A 29 -11.95 7.37 0.93
N VAL A 30 -11.75 7.81 2.18
CA VAL A 30 -12.84 8.03 3.13
C VAL A 30 -13.81 9.10 2.61
N GLN A 31 -13.31 10.16 1.97
CA GLN A 31 -14.18 11.19 1.40
C GLN A 31 -15.04 10.63 0.26
N GLY A 32 -14.44 9.90 -0.68
CA GLY A 32 -15.19 9.29 -1.79
C GLY A 32 -16.23 8.28 -1.31
N VAL A 33 -15.88 7.43 -0.33
CA VAL A 33 -16.82 6.44 0.23
C VAL A 33 -17.98 7.10 0.99
N LYS A 34 -17.77 8.23 1.66
CA LYS A 34 -18.85 8.97 2.35
C LYS A 34 -19.94 9.50 1.40
N GLU A 35 -19.56 9.78 0.15
CA GLU A 35 -20.47 10.26 -0.88
C GLU A 35 -21.18 9.12 -1.62
N CYS A 36 -20.66 7.89 -1.48
CA CYS A 36 -21.23 6.69 -2.10
C CYS A 36 -22.53 6.26 -1.41
N LYS A 37 -23.59 6.09 -2.20
CA LYS A 37 -24.91 5.60 -1.74
C LYS A 37 -25.14 4.11 -2.05
N GLU A 38 -24.20 3.51 -2.76
CA GLU A 38 -24.28 2.11 -3.17
C GLU A 38 -23.88 1.17 -2.04
N SER A 39 -24.38 -0.07 -2.09
CA SER A 39 -24.10 -1.11 -1.09
C SER A 39 -23.44 -2.36 -1.67
N SER A 40 -23.25 -2.41 -2.99
CA SER A 40 -22.61 -3.55 -3.63
C SER A 40 -21.10 -3.54 -3.40
N PHE A 41 -20.49 -4.72 -3.26
CA PHE A 41 -19.04 -4.83 -3.09
C PHE A 41 -18.29 -4.22 -4.29
N ALA A 42 -18.76 -4.49 -5.51
CA ALA A 42 -18.16 -3.96 -6.73
C ALA A 42 -18.18 -2.43 -6.79
N GLU A 43 -19.32 -1.79 -6.49
CA GLU A 43 -19.42 -0.32 -6.54
C GLU A 43 -18.59 0.34 -5.44
N ILE A 44 -18.64 -0.18 -4.20
CA ILE A 44 -17.82 0.36 -3.10
C ILE A 44 -16.33 0.19 -3.41
N SER A 45 -15.90 -0.96 -3.93
CA SER A 45 -14.50 -1.19 -4.31
C SER A 45 -14.07 -0.28 -5.45
N SER A 46 -14.94 -0.02 -6.44
CA SER A 46 -14.70 0.93 -7.52
C SER A 46 -14.49 2.35 -7.00
N VAL A 47 -15.34 2.81 -6.07
CA VAL A 47 -15.20 4.13 -5.42
C VAL A 47 -13.90 4.21 -4.62
N ILE A 48 -13.56 3.16 -3.85
CA ILE A 48 -12.29 3.09 -3.12
C ILE A 48 -11.11 3.20 -4.08
N ALA A 49 -11.08 2.41 -5.16
CA ALA A 49 -10.01 2.43 -6.14
C ALA A 49 -9.85 3.80 -6.81
N SER A 50 -10.94 4.39 -7.31
CA SER A 50 -10.92 5.69 -7.97
C SER A 50 -10.46 6.82 -7.04
N SER A 51 -10.91 6.78 -5.78
CA SER A 51 -10.54 7.76 -4.76
C SER A 51 -9.09 7.60 -4.31
N ALA A 52 -8.62 6.35 -4.16
CA ALA A 52 -7.23 6.04 -3.86
C ALA A 52 -6.31 6.52 -4.98
N LEU A 53 -6.68 6.26 -6.24
CA LEU A 53 -5.89 6.63 -7.41
C LEU A 53 -5.79 8.15 -7.59
N SER A 54 -6.90 8.87 -7.38
CA SER A 54 -6.93 10.33 -7.51
C SER A 54 -6.27 11.05 -6.32
N GLY A 55 -6.23 10.42 -5.15
CA GLY A 55 -5.65 10.95 -3.92
C GLY A 55 -4.32 10.31 -3.52
N ALA A 56 -3.71 9.51 -4.40
CA ALA A 56 -2.45 8.85 -4.13
C ALA A 56 -1.36 9.90 -3.85
N ARG A 57 -0.54 9.65 -2.84
CA ARG A 57 0.60 10.48 -2.46
C ARG A 57 1.80 9.61 -2.13
N GLY A 58 2.96 10.00 -2.62
CA GLY A 58 4.21 9.27 -2.53
C GLY A 58 4.15 7.87 -3.12
N ASN A 59 5.26 7.15 -2.91
CA ASN A 59 5.35 5.73 -3.25
C ASN A 59 4.29 4.90 -2.50
N SER A 60 4.14 5.12 -1.20
CA SER A 60 3.26 4.34 -0.33
C SER A 60 1.78 4.48 -0.72
N GLY A 61 1.32 5.70 -1.04
CA GLY A 61 -0.04 5.93 -1.53
C GLY A 61 -0.27 5.36 -2.92
N ALA A 62 0.69 5.48 -3.84
CA ALA A 62 0.57 4.90 -5.19
C ALA A 62 0.47 3.36 -5.15
N ILE A 63 1.25 2.69 -4.31
CA ILE A 63 1.18 1.22 -4.14
C ILE A 63 -0.17 0.80 -3.55
N LEU A 64 -0.65 1.51 -2.51
CA LEU A 64 -1.98 1.27 -1.95
C LEU A 64 -3.08 1.48 -2.99
N ALA A 65 -2.99 2.54 -3.78
CA ALA A 65 -3.95 2.82 -4.85
C ALA A 65 -3.99 1.68 -5.87
N GLN A 66 -2.83 1.17 -6.29
CA GLN A 66 -2.79 0.02 -7.19
C GLN A 66 -3.39 -1.25 -6.55
N PHE A 67 -3.12 -1.50 -5.27
CA PHE A 67 -3.72 -2.64 -4.57
C PHE A 67 -5.25 -2.55 -4.60
N PHE A 68 -5.83 -1.39 -4.28
CA PHE A 68 -7.29 -1.22 -4.33
C PHE A 68 -7.84 -1.29 -5.76
N GLN A 69 -7.10 -0.77 -6.75
CA GLN A 69 -7.45 -0.89 -8.16
C GLN A 69 -7.56 -2.37 -8.58
N GLY A 70 -6.57 -3.19 -8.24
CA GLY A 70 -6.62 -4.62 -8.56
C GLY A 70 -7.72 -5.37 -7.83
N LEU A 71 -8.04 -4.97 -6.60
CA LEU A 71 -9.17 -5.53 -5.87
C LEU A 71 -10.51 -5.19 -6.55
N ALA A 72 -10.69 -3.95 -6.99
CA ALA A 72 -11.91 -3.52 -7.70
C ALA A 72 -12.07 -4.24 -9.04
N GLU A 73 -11.00 -4.40 -9.80
CA GLU A 73 -11.00 -5.13 -11.07
C GLU A 73 -11.35 -6.61 -10.89
N ALA A 74 -10.72 -7.28 -9.91
CA ALA A 74 -10.96 -8.69 -9.63
C ALA A 74 -12.36 -8.98 -9.06
N THR A 75 -13.07 -7.97 -8.59
CA THR A 75 -14.41 -8.09 -7.96
C THR A 75 -15.53 -7.44 -8.76
N ARG A 76 -15.24 -7.05 -10.01
CA ARG A 76 -16.21 -6.43 -10.93
C ARG A 76 -17.50 -7.25 -11.05
N GLY A 77 -18.64 -6.58 -10.94
CA GLY A 77 -19.97 -7.19 -11.05
C GLY A 77 -20.37 -8.09 -9.88
N LYS A 78 -19.57 -8.18 -8.81
CA LYS A 78 -19.91 -8.97 -7.62
C LYS A 78 -20.64 -8.12 -6.59
N LEU A 79 -21.90 -8.46 -6.30
CA LEU A 79 -22.66 -7.82 -5.23
C LEU A 79 -22.13 -8.18 -3.84
N ARG A 80 -21.71 -9.44 -3.66
CA ARG A 80 -21.14 -10.02 -2.44
C ARG A 80 -20.02 -10.99 -2.80
N LEU A 81 -19.14 -11.26 -1.85
CA LEU A 81 -18.03 -12.21 -2.01
C LEU A 81 -18.10 -13.30 -0.94
N SER A 82 -17.72 -14.52 -1.32
CA SER A 82 -17.26 -15.53 -0.36
C SER A 82 -15.82 -15.22 0.06
N THR A 83 -15.35 -15.84 1.14
CA THR A 83 -13.96 -15.76 1.58
C THR A 83 -12.98 -16.22 0.49
N GLU A 84 -13.31 -17.29 -0.25
CA GLU A 84 -12.50 -17.76 -1.37
C GLU A 84 -12.43 -16.77 -2.54
N ALA A 85 -13.56 -16.15 -2.90
CA ALA A 85 -13.59 -15.17 -3.97
C ALA A 85 -12.79 -13.91 -3.58
N PHE A 86 -12.91 -13.48 -2.31
CA PHE A 86 -12.11 -12.39 -1.77
C PHE A 86 -10.62 -12.72 -1.74
N ALA A 87 -10.23 -13.94 -1.31
CA ALA A 87 -8.85 -14.37 -1.28
C ALA A 87 -8.19 -14.32 -2.68
N LYS A 88 -8.90 -14.79 -3.71
CA LYS A 88 -8.47 -14.70 -5.12
C LYS A 88 -8.29 -13.26 -5.58
N ALA A 89 -9.24 -12.38 -5.22
CA ALA A 89 -9.16 -10.98 -5.56
C ALA A 89 -8.00 -10.25 -4.84
N ALA A 90 -7.80 -10.53 -3.56
CA ALA A 90 -6.70 -10.00 -2.76
C ALA A 90 -5.33 -10.46 -3.28
N ALA A 91 -5.20 -11.72 -3.71
CA ALA A 91 -3.99 -12.22 -4.35
C ALA A 91 -3.70 -11.51 -5.66
N LYS A 92 -4.73 -11.28 -6.50
CA LYS A 92 -4.57 -10.52 -7.74
C LYS A 92 -4.19 -9.07 -7.49
N ALA A 93 -4.79 -8.44 -6.48
CA ALA A 93 -4.46 -7.08 -6.05
C ALA A 93 -3.00 -6.95 -5.59
N ALA A 94 -2.51 -7.90 -4.78
CA ALA A 94 -1.12 -7.91 -4.32
C ALA A 94 -0.12 -8.12 -5.47
N GLU A 95 -0.44 -8.99 -6.43
CA GLU A 95 0.34 -9.19 -7.65
C GLU A 95 0.42 -7.91 -8.48
N GLN A 96 -0.73 -7.29 -8.78
CA GLN A 96 -0.74 -6.05 -9.56
C GLN A 96 -0.05 -4.88 -8.84
N ALA A 97 -0.13 -4.79 -7.52
CA ALA A 97 0.57 -3.78 -6.74
C ALA A 97 2.10 -3.94 -6.85
N ARG A 98 2.60 -5.17 -6.93
CA ARG A 98 4.00 -5.46 -7.21
C ARG A 98 4.40 -5.06 -8.63
N GLU A 99 3.57 -5.43 -9.62
CA GLU A 99 3.84 -5.15 -11.04
C GLU A 99 3.86 -3.66 -11.39
N ALA A 100 3.13 -2.83 -10.64
CA ALA A 100 3.13 -1.38 -10.83
C ALA A 100 4.45 -0.70 -10.45
N ILE A 101 5.36 -1.39 -9.76
CA ILE A 101 6.65 -0.85 -9.33
C ILE A 101 7.72 -1.30 -10.32
N SER A 102 8.48 -0.36 -10.88
CA SER A 102 9.56 -0.65 -11.82
C SER A 102 10.65 -1.58 -11.25
N HIS A 103 11.00 -1.41 -9.97
CA HIS A 103 12.01 -2.20 -9.27
C HIS A 103 11.47 -2.66 -7.90
N PRO A 104 10.64 -3.71 -7.87
CA PRO A 104 10.01 -4.17 -6.63
C PRO A 104 11.04 -4.77 -5.68
N GLN A 105 11.04 -4.32 -4.42
CA GLN A 105 11.99 -4.74 -3.41
C GLN A 105 11.33 -5.62 -2.34
N GLU A 106 11.86 -6.84 -2.14
CA GLU A 106 11.43 -7.69 -1.02
C GLU A 106 11.80 -7.07 0.33
N GLY A 107 11.03 -7.35 1.37
CA GLY A 107 11.16 -6.69 2.67
C GLY A 107 10.43 -5.36 2.76
N THR A 108 9.56 -5.03 1.81
CA THR A 108 8.70 -3.83 1.83
C THR A 108 7.22 -4.21 1.90
N ILE A 109 6.33 -3.22 1.82
CA ILE A 109 4.87 -3.38 1.73
C ILE A 109 4.41 -4.51 0.79
N ILE A 110 5.05 -4.68 -0.37
CA ILE A 110 4.66 -5.72 -1.35
C ILE A 110 4.91 -7.15 -0.84
N THR A 111 5.90 -7.34 0.03
CA THR A 111 6.17 -8.64 0.66
C THR A 111 5.05 -8.98 1.64
N VAL A 112 4.64 -8.02 2.46
CA VAL A 112 3.57 -8.22 3.44
C VAL A 112 2.22 -8.41 2.76
N MET A 113 1.91 -7.64 1.70
CA MET A 113 0.71 -7.84 0.89
C MET A 113 0.65 -9.25 0.28
N LYS A 114 1.77 -9.72 -0.30
CA LYS A 114 1.89 -11.07 -0.87
C LYS A 114 1.69 -12.14 0.19
N ASP A 115 2.39 -12.05 1.31
CA ASP A 115 2.33 -13.05 2.39
C ASP A 115 0.94 -13.11 3.03
N TRP A 116 0.28 -11.95 3.21
CA TRP A 116 -1.10 -11.85 3.67
C TRP A 116 -2.08 -12.48 2.67
N ALA A 117 -1.95 -12.16 1.38
CA ALA A 117 -2.85 -12.69 0.35
C ALA A 117 -2.68 -14.20 0.14
N ASN A 118 -1.44 -14.72 0.19
CA ASN A 118 -1.19 -16.16 0.14
C ASN A 118 -1.86 -16.90 1.31
N HIS A 119 -1.80 -16.33 2.52
CA HIS A 119 -2.48 -16.92 3.66
C HIS A 119 -4.00 -16.95 3.49
N LEU A 120 -4.60 -15.90 2.91
CA LEU A 120 -6.02 -15.91 2.55
C LEU A 120 -6.33 -17.07 1.58
N ILE A 121 -5.53 -17.25 0.53
CA ILE A 121 -5.71 -18.32 -0.46
C ILE A 121 -5.65 -19.70 0.19
N GLU A 122 -4.67 -19.92 1.07
CA GLU A 122 -4.45 -21.20 1.73
C GLU A 122 -5.59 -21.59 2.68
N HIS A 123 -6.20 -20.60 3.37
CA HIS A 123 -7.12 -20.85 4.49
C HIS A 123 -8.59 -20.57 4.19
N ALA A 124 -8.90 -19.80 3.13
CA ALA A 124 -10.28 -19.50 2.74
C ALA A 124 -11.13 -20.74 2.43
N PRO A 125 -10.61 -21.82 1.80
CA PRO A 125 -11.42 -23.02 1.53
C PRO A 125 -11.94 -23.72 2.80
N GLN A 126 -11.28 -23.53 3.94
CA GLN A 126 -11.69 -24.11 5.23
C GLN A 126 -12.25 -23.07 6.21
N THR A 127 -12.29 -21.78 5.81
CA THR A 127 -12.74 -20.68 6.67
C THR A 127 -13.73 -19.81 5.90
N SER A 128 -15.03 -20.06 6.12
CA SER A 128 -16.12 -19.34 5.46
C SER A 128 -16.52 -18.04 6.17
N ASP A 129 -16.05 -17.83 7.41
CA ASP A 129 -16.26 -16.61 8.17
C ASP A 129 -15.13 -15.59 7.92
N PHE A 130 -15.51 -14.39 7.49
CA PHE A 130 -14.57 -13.29 7.28
C PHE A 130 -13.90 -12.84 8.59
N ALA A 131 -14.61 -12.87 9.73
CA ALA A 131 -14.02 -12.43 11.00
C ALA A 131 -12.86 -13.35 11.40
N GLU A 132 -13.08 -14.67 11.34
CA GLU A 132 -12.04 -15.67 11.60
C GLU A 132 -10.88 -15.57 10.59
N LEU A 133 -11.18 -15.45 9.28
CA LEU A 133 -10.15 -15.40 8.23
C LEU A 133 -9.28 -14.13 8.33
N PHE A 134 -9.90 -12.96 8.58
CA PHE A 134 -9.16 -11.70 8.74
C PHE A 134 -8.31 -11.71 10.00
N LYS A 135 -8.79 -12.29 11.10
CA LYS A 135 -8.02 -12.42 12.34
C LYS A 135 -6.75 -13.26 12.14
N LYS A 136 -6.86 -14.43 11.49
CA LYS A 136 -5.71 -15.30 11.18
C LYS A 136 -4.74 -14.66 10.20
N SER A 137 -5.26 -14.06 9.12
CA SER A 137 -4.42 -13.39 8.12
C SER A 137 -3.71 -12.14 8.67
N LEU A 138 -4.31 -11.42 9.62
CA LEU A 138 -3.65 -10.31 10.31
C LEU A 138 -2.41 -10.79 11.09
N LEU A 139 -2.47 -11.94 11.76
CA LEU A 139 -1.30 -12.50 12.44
C LEU A 139 -0.18 -12.78 11.43
N LYS A 140 -0.52 -13.39 10.28
CA LYS A 140 0.46 -13.60 9.21
C LYS A 140 1.07 -12.31 8.68
N ALA A 141 0.27 -11.25 8.51
CA ALA A 141 0.76 -9.95 8.07
C ALA A 141 1.72 -9.33 9.08
N LYS A 142 1.43 -9.45 10.38
CA LYS A 142 2.32 -9.02 11.47
C LYS A 142 3.64 -9.81 11.50
N ASP A 143 3.58 -11.13 11.30
CA ASP A 143 4.78 -11.96 11.23
C ASP A 143 5.65 -11.57 10.03
N SER A 144 5.05 -11.36 8.86
CA SER A 144 5.76 -10.90 7.66
C SER A 144 6.38 -9.51 7.85
N LEU A 145 5.65 -8.60 8.49
CA LEU A 145 6.15 -7.27 8.86
C LEU A 145 7.37 -7.36 9.79
N ALA A 146 7.31 -8.19 10.83
CA ALA A 146 8.44 -8.37 11.74
C ALA A 146 9.69 -8.94 11.04
N GLN A 147 9.52 -9.63 9.92
CA GLN A 147 10.59 -10.20 9.10
C GLN A 147 11.12 -9.24 8.02
N THR A 148 10.52 -8.06 7.82
CA THR A 148 11.04 -7.09 6.83
C THR A 148 12.51 -6.71 7.07
N PRO A 149 13.01 -6.56 8.32
CA PRO A 149 14.43 -6.26 8.56
C PRO A 149 15.36 -7.40 8.12
N ASP A 150 14.91 -8.66 8.14
CA ASP A 150 15.74 -9.77 7.67
C ASP A 150 15.85 -9.83 6.14
N LYS A 151 14.93 -9.17 5.43
CA LYS A 151 14.89 -9.09 3.97
C LYS A 151 15.56 -7.83 3.43
N LEU A 152 15.64 -6.75 4.24
CA LEU A 152 16.32 -5.51 3.86
C LEU A 152 17.32 -5.02 4.90
N LEU A 153 18.59 -5.00 4.48
CA LEU A 153 19.71 -4.61 5.33
C LEU A 153 19.54 -3.19 5.92
N ILE A 154 18.99 -2.25 5.16
CA ILE A 154 18.77 -0.88 5.64
C ILE A 154 17.80 -0.84 6.84
N LEU A 155 16.71 -1.61 6.78
CA LEU A 155 15.76 -1.77 7.87
C LEU A 155 16.42 -2.43 9.09
N LYS A 156 17.23 -3.48 8.86
CA LYS A 156 18.01 -4.15 9.92
C LYS A 156 18.98 -3.22 10.62
N LYS A 157 19.73 -2.43 9.85
CA LYS A 157 20.71 -1.46 10.37
C LYS A 157 20.02 -0.35 11.17
N ALA A 158 18.88 0.13 10.70
CA ALA A 158 18.08 1.14 11.41
C ALA A 158 17.32 0.55 12.62
N GLY A 159 17.15 -0.77 12.68
CA GLY A 159 16.42 -1.45 13.76
C GLY A 159 14.92 -1.22 13.71
N VAL A 160 14.37 -0.99 12.51
CA VAL A 160 12.95 -0.69 12.27
C VAL A 160 12.38 -1.63 11.20
N VAL A 161 11.06 -1.79 11.18
CA VAL A 161 10.33 -2.48 10.10
C VAL A 161 10.05 -1.51 8.94
N ASP A 162 9.58 -2.03 7.81
CA ASP A 162 9.18 -1.19 6.68
C ASP A 162 7.97 -0.31 7.01
N ALA A 163 8.07 0.99 6.74
CA ALA A 163 7.04 1.97 7.06
C ALA A 163 5.73 1.72 6.28
N GLY A 164 5.84 1.44 4.98
CA GLY A 164 4.68 1.16 4.13
C GLY A 164 3.97 -0.13 4.55
N ALA A 165 4.73 -1.18 4.86
CA ALA A 165 4.21 -2.45 5.35
C ALA A 165 3.51 -2.30 6.70
N GLN A 166 4.09 -1.54 7.64
CA GLN A 166 3.45 -1.23 8.91
C GLN A 166 2.13 -0.47 8.68
N GLY A 167 2.11 0.48 7.75
CA GLY A 167 0.88 1.18 7.38
C GLY A 167 -0.20 0.25 6.80
N PHE A 168 0.17 -0.74 5.98
CA PHE A 168 -0.76 -1.75 5.49
C PHE A 168 -1.29 -2.64 6.62
N VAL A 169 -0.44 -3.10 7.54
CA VAL A 169 -0.86 -3.86 8.73
C VAL A 169 -1.82 -3.05 9.60
N ASN A 170 -1.55 -1.76 9.80
CA ASN A 170 -2.45 -0.86 10.54
C ASN A 170 -3.85 -0.78 9.91
N ILE A 171 -3.95 -0.79 8.57
CA ILE A 171 -5.24 -0.83 7.86
C ILE A 171 -5.96 -2.16 8.14
N LEU A 172 -5.25 -3.29 8.08
CA LEU A 172 -5.81 -4.61 8.40
C LEU A 172 -6.28 -4.71 9.85
N GLU A 173 -5.53 -4.13 10.80
CA GLU A 173 -5.96 -4.03 12.20
C GLU A 173 -7.25 -3.24 12.33
N GLY A 174 -7.39 -2.12 11.61
CA GLY A 174 -8.62 -1.34 11.57
C GLY A 174 -9.81 -2.17 11.08
N ILE A 175 -9.63 -2.95 10.01
CA ILE A 175 -10.65 -3.84 9.45
C ILE A 175 -11.05 -4.91 10.47
N VAL A 176 -10.08 -5.63 11.04
CA VAL A 176 -10.33 -6.72 12.02
C VAL A 176 -11.05 -6.17 13.25
N ASN A 177 -10.59 -5.04 13.80
CA ASN A 177 -11.23 -4.41 14.95
C ASN A 177 -12.66 -3.95 14.64
N PHE A 178 -12.92 -3.44 13.43
CA PHE A 178 -14.27 -3.09 13.02
C PHE A 178 -15.18 -4.33 12.93
N ILE A 179 -14.69 -5.43 12.36
CA ILE A 179 -15.44 -6.68 12.26
C ILE A 179 -15.73 -7.26 13.66
N GLU A 180 -14.75 -7.28 14.56
CA GLU A 180 -14.89 -7.86 15.90
C GLU A 180 -15.79 -7.03 16.84
N TYR A 181 -15.65 -5.70 16.83
CA TYR A 181 -16.27 -4.84 17.85
C TYR A 181 -17.38 -3.93 17.33
N GLY A 182 -17.55 -3.81 16.00
CA GLY A 182 -18.59 -3.00 15.36
C GLY A 182 -18.49 -1.50 15.63
N LYS A 183 -17.43 -1.01 16.30
CA LYS A 183 -17.23 0.40 16.67
C LYS A 183 -15.78 0.81 16.48
N ILE A 184 -15.57 1.91 15.76
CA ILE A 184 -14.24 2.52 15.56
C ILE A 184 -13.72 3.16 16.86
N LYS A 185 -14.62 3.61 17.76
CA LYS A 185 -14.28 4.32 19.00
C LYS A 185 -13.52 3.48 20.04
N SER A 186 -13.47 2.15 19.89
CA SER A 186 -12.79 1.24 20.82
C SER A 186 -11.40 0.80 20.35
N LEU A 187 -10.88 1.38 19.26
CA LEU A 187 -9.47 1.22 18.89
C LEU A 187 -8.62 1.80 20.03
N LYS A 188 -8.19 0.95 20.97
CA LYS A 188 -7.07 1.26 21.85
C LYS A 188 -5.91 1.52 20.91
N ILE A 189 -5.53 2.79 20.76
CA ILE A 189 -4.28 3.15 20.13
C ILE A 189 -3.21 2.49 21.01
N ILE A 190 -2.74 1.32 20.60
CA ILE A 190 -1.55 0.72 21.18
C ILE A 190 -0.44 1.65 20.67
N SER A 191 -0.08 2.63 21.47
CA SER A 191 1.12 3.41 21.21
C SER A 191 2.26 2.42 21.07
N PRO A 192 2.92 2.33 19.90
CA PRO A 192 4.15 1.56 19.81
C PRO A 192 5.07 2.12 20.89
N SER A 193 5.72 1.24 21.65
CA SER A 193 6.87 1.67 22.43
C SER A 193 7.84 2.30 21.44
N VAL A 194 7.96 3.62 21.48
CA VAL A 194 8.87 4.38 20.64
C VAL A 194 10.28 3.95 21.03
N HIS A 195 10.82 2.95 20.35
CA HIS A 195 12.25 2.80 20.31
C HIS A 195 12.75 4.04 19.58
N LYS A 196 13.34 4.97 20.33
CA LYS A 196 14.13 6.06 19.73
C LYS A 196 15.02 5.39 18.69
N ILE A 197 14.85 5.80 17.44
CA ILE A 197 15.76 5.46 16.36
C ILE A 197 17.15 5.79 16.92
N LYS A 198 18.01 4.79 17.07
CA LYS A 198 19.41 5.05 17.42
C LYS A 198 19.94 5.95 16.32
N ASP A 199 20.46 7.13 16.66
CA ASP A 199 20.97 8.16 15.74
C ASP A 199 21.49 7.55 14.43
N PHE A 200 20.59 7.39 13.46
CA PHE A 200 20.89 6.67 12.22
C PHE A 200 21.37 7.72 11.23
N ASN A 201 22.63 8.09 11.37
CA ASN A 201 23.29 9.00 10.45
C ASN A 201 23.53 8.28 9.11
N LEU A 202 22.61 8.48 8.15
CA LEU A 202 22.78 8.12 6.74
C LEU A 202 23.94 8.89 6.05
N SER A 203 24.62 9.77 6.76
CA SER A 203 25.62 10.72 6.25
C SER A 203 27.04 10.14 6.04
N GLN A 204 27.25 8.82 6.04
CA GLN A 204 28.61 8.25 5.87
C GLN A 204 28.83 7.27 4.71
N ASP A 205 27.81 6.84 3.98
CA ASP A 205 28.04 6.16 2.71
C ASP A 205 27.75 7.17 1.60
N GLY A 206 28.75 7.54 0.80
CA GLY A 206 28.71 8.55 -0.27
C GLY A 206 27.73 8.27 -1.42
N VAL A 207 26.49 7.91 -1.12
CA VAL A 207 25.39 7.76 -2.05
C VAL A 207 25.05 9.15 -2.57
N LYS A 208 25.49 9.44 -3.79
CA LYS A 208 24.95 10.57 -4.56
C LYS A 208 23.43 10.41 -4.60
N ILE A 209 22.70 11.37 -4.03
CA ILE A 209 21.27 11.49 -4.24
C ILE A 209 21.09 11.90 -5.72
N ASN A 210 21.01 10.90 -6.58
CA ASN A 210 20.50 11.08 -7.92
C ASN A 210 18.97 11.13 -7.77
N PHE A 211 18.31 12.10 -8.39
CA PHE A 211 16.86 12.34 -8.39
C PHE A 211 16.29 12.85 -7.04
N GLN A 212 16.16 14.18 -6.92
CA GLN A 212 15.75 14.88 -5.69
C GLN A 212 14.27 15.30 -5.65
N PHE A 213 13.55 15.21 -6.78
CA PHE A 213 12.18 15.71 -6.87
C PHE A 213 11.20 14.56 -7.09
N CYS A 214 10.31 14.33 -6.14
CA CYS A 214 9.13 13.49 -6.35
C CYS A 214 8.12 14.27 -7.21
N THR A 215 7.77 13.70 -8.36
CA THR A 215 6.73 14.23 -9.25
C THR A 215 5.60 13.23 -9.36
N GLU A 216 4.38 13.76 -9.28
CA GLU A 216 3.15 12.99 -9.35
C GLU A 216 2.25 13.59 -10.42
N CYS A 217 1.67 12.73 -11.26
CA CYS A 217 0.68 13.17 -12.22
C CYS A 217 -0.42 12.12 -12.40
N LEU A 218 -1.58 12.61 -12.85
CA LEU A 218 -2.72 11.79 -13.20
C LEU A 218 -2.92 11.88 -14.71
N ILE A 219 -2.92 10.74 -15.36
CA ILE A 219 -3.13 10.58 -16.80
C ILE A 219 -4.50 9.98 -16.99
N GLU A 220 -5.36 10.65 -17.76
CA GLU A 220 -6.66 10.15 -18.17
C GLU A 220 -6.63 9.87 -19.67
N GLY A 221 -7.19 8.74 -20.08
CA GLY A 221 -7.15 8.30 -21.47
C GLY A 221 -7.99 7.05 -21.69
N ASN A 222 -7.79 6.38 -22.82
CA ASN A 222 -8.36 5.08 -23.12
C ASN A 222 -7.23 4.14 -23.53
N ASN A 223 -7.32 2.86 -23.16
CA ASN A 223 -6.31 1.83 -23.46
C ASN A 223 -4.90 2.20 -22.98
N LEU A 224 -4.78 2.84 -21.82
CA LEU A 224 -3.51 3.12 -21.17
C LEU A 224 -2.80 1.82 -20.80
N SER A 225 -1.53 1.71 -21.22
CA SER A 225 -0.64 0.61 -20.88
C SER A 225 0.31 1.06 -19.78
N ARG A 226 0.19 0.50 -18.57
CA ARG A 226 1.07 0.85 -17.44
C ARG A 226 2.51 0.49 -17.75
N GLU A 227 2.71 -0.62 -18.45
CA GLU A 227 4.00 -1.12 -18.89
C GLU A 227 4.65 -0.13 -19.87
N THR A 228 3.90 0.38 -20.83
CA THR A 228 4.39 1.39 -21.80
C THR A 228 4.72 2.70 -21.10
N ILE A 229 3.83 3.20 -20.23
CA ILE A 229 4.09 4.41 -19.44
C ILE A 229 5.35 4.25 -18.60
N SER A 230 5.51 3.13 -17.89
CA SER A 230 6.69 2.87 -17.08
C SER A 230 7.97 2.77 -17.91
N GLN A 231 7.92 2.19 -19.11
CA GLN A 231 9.06 2.09 -20.01
C GLN A 231 9.51 3.46 -20.52
N GLU A 232 8.58 4.30 -20.98
CA GLU A 232 8.90 5.66 -21.45
C GLU A 232 9.50 6.52 -20.34
N LEU A 233 8.96 6.41 -19.12
CA LEU A 233 9.42 7.17 -17.97
C LEU A 233 10.75 6.69 -17.39
N SER A 234 11.15 5.43 -17.66
CA SER A 234 12.40 4.84 -17.15
C SER A 234 13.66 5.58 -17.61
N LEU A 235 13.57 6.35 -18.70
CA LEU A 235 14.65 7.18 -19.21
C LEU A 235 14.78 8.52 -18.47
N LEU A 236 13.74 8.94 -17.74
CA LEU A 236 13.64 10.27 -17.12
C LEU A 236 13.99 10.26 -15.62
N GLY A 237 13.75 9.14 -14.95
CA GLY A 237 13.81 9.07 -13.49
C GLY A 237 13.89 7.65 -12.95
N ASP A 238 13.88 7.56 -11.62
CA ASP A 238 13.87 6.30 -10.90
C ASP A 238 12.66 6.19 -9.95
N SER A 239 12.58 5.07 -9.21
CA SER A 239 11.48 4.80 -8.27
C SER A 239 10.08 4.99 -8.89
N ILE A 240 9.92 4.53 -10.12
CA ILE A 240 8.69 4.71 -10.89
C ILE A 240 7.63 3.75 -10.37
N ILE A 241 6.45 4.30 -10.09
CA ILE A 241 5.23 3.56 -9.79
C ILE A 241 4.12 4.07 -10.70
N VAL A 242 3.53 3.16 -11.49
CA VAL A 242 2.39 3.45 -12.36
C VAL A 242 1.19 2.67 -11.85
N ALA A 243 0.35 3.34 -11.06
CA ALA A 243 -0.88 2.77 -10.53
C ALA A 243 -2.06 3.09 -11.47
N GLY A 244 -3.07 2.23 -11.55
CA GLY A 244 -4.33 2.54 -12.23
C GLY A 244 -4.80 1.45 -13.20
N SER A 245 -5.61 1.87 -14.17
CA SER A 245 -6.32 1.03 -15.13
C SER A 245 -6.10 1.53 -16.56
N GLU A 246 -6.74 0.88 -17.52
CA GLU A 246 -6.74 1.28 -18.95
C GLU A 246 -7.31 2.68 -19.20
N ASN A 247 -8.07 3.27 -18.27
CA ASN A 247 -8.68 4.59 -18.48
C ASN A 247 -8.06 5.71 -17.63
N LYS A 248 -7.28 5.36 -16.62
CA LYS A 248 -6.70 6.32 -15.68
C LYS A 248 -5.46 5.75 -15.02
N ALA A 249 -4.37 6.50 -15.03
CA ALA A 249 -3.12 6.11 -14.39
C ALA A 249 -2.60 7.24 -13.48
N HIS A 250 -2.21 6.89 -12.26
CA HIS A 250 -1.44 7.75 -11.37
C HIS A 250 0.03 7.35 -11.47
N VAL A 251 0.87 8.30 -11.83
CA VAL A 251 2.31 8.12 -11.95
C VAL A 251 2.97 8.79 -10.78
N HIS A 252 3.83 8.07 -10.08
CA HIS A 252 4.83 8.62 -9.17
C HIS A 252 6.21 8.32 -9.75
N ILE A 253 7.07 9.34 -9.82
CA ILE A 253 8.44 9.23 -10.34
C ILE A 253 9.36 10.19 -9.59
N ARG A 254 10.60 9.78 -9.35
CA ARG A 254 11.65 10.70 -8.88
C ARG A 254 12.50 11.18 -10.03
N LEU A 255 12.67 12.49 -10.11
CA LEU A 255 13.33 13.20 -11.20
C LEU A 255 14.53 14.03 -10.70
N ASN A 256 15.47 14.30 -11.62
CA ASN A 256 16.65 15.13 -11.37
C ASN A 256 16.32 16.63 -11.45
N LEU A 257 15.19 16.98 -12.06
CA LEU A 257 14.74 18.34 -12.29
C LEU A 257 13.26 18.40 -11.91
N ALA A 258 12.85 19.50 -11.28
CA ALA A 258 11.43 19.76 -11.06
C ALA A 258 10.74 19.96 -12.42
N LEU A 259 9.73 19.15 -12.73
CA LEU A 259 8.82 19.43 -13.85
C LEU A 259 8.00 20.67 -13.49
N LYS A 260 8.06 21.70 -14.33
CA LYS A 260 7.24 22.92 -14.23
C LYS A 260 5.93 22.74 -14.98
#